data_AF-A0A6I5ZLJ8-F1
#
_entry.id   AF-A0A6I5ZLJ8-F1
#
_cell.length_a   1.000
_cell.length_b   1.000
_cell.length_c   1.000
_cell.angle_alpha   90.00
_cell.angle_beta   90.00
_cell.angle_gamma   90.00
#
_symmetry.space_group_name_H-M   'P 1'
#
loop_
_entity.id
_entity.type
_entity.pdbx_description
1 polymer ?
#
loop_
_entity_poly.entity_id
_entity_poly.type
_entity_poly.pdbx_seq_one_letter_code
_entity_poly.pdbx_strand_id
1 'polypeptide(L)'
;MRCDCGRWNSSDGSSWTDPVRWARVPSAALEDLSRHRVFAPDTDVHANERPEVAEAAQAVWRQEHLDPLDIDDEIRSAADARRDADARLDAAVAKARRLGRSWADIGAAAGMTRQSANERWKDRV
;
A
#
# COMPACT_ATOMS: atom_id res chain seq x y z
N MET A 1 8.64 6.64 5.48
CA MET A 1 7.75 7.81 5.31
C MET A 1 7.58 8.49 6.66
N ARG A 2 7.72 9.82 6.76
CA ARG A 2 7.35 10.57 7.97
C ARG A 2 5.96 11.15 7.72
N CYS A 3 5.02 10.95 8.64
CA CYS A 3 3.79 11.72 8.61
C CYS A 3 4.10 13.13 9.11
N ASP A 4 3.89 14.13 8.25
CA ASP A 4 4.13 15.56 8.56
C ASP A 4 2.94 16.23 9.28
N CYS A 5 1.97 15.41 9.68
CA CYS A 5 0.82 15.77 10.51
C CYS A 5 1.20 16.29 11.91
N GLY A 6 2.41 15.98 12.39
CA GLY A 6 2.99 16.59 13.58
C GLY A 6 3.68 17.92 13.26
N ARG A 7 2.99 19.06 13.43
CA ARG A 7 3.63 20.37 13.34
C ARG A 7 4.26 20.72 14.69
N TRP A 8 5.58 20.86 14.73
CA TRP A 8 6.25 21.39 15.91
C TRP A 8 6.17 22.92 15.88
N ASN A 9 5.39 23.52 16.79
CA ASN A 9 5.41 24.96 17.02
C ASN A 9 6.13 25.24 18.35
N SER A 10 7.14 26.11 18.32
CA SER A 10 8.04 26.38 19.45
C SER A 10 7.36 27.03 20.66
N SER A 11 6.10 27.46 20.54
CA SER A 11 5.37 28.15 21.61
C SER A 11 4.32 27.31 22.36
N ASP A 12 3.82 26.19 21.80
CA ASP A 12 2.65 25.47 22.39
C ASP A 12 2.76 23.92 22.40
N GLY A 13 3.94 23.37 22.10
CA GLY A 13 4.10 21.92 21.95
C GLY A 13 3.61 21.39 20.60
N SER A 14 3.64 20.07 20.43
CA SER A 14 3.25 19.39 19.18
C SER A 14 1.73 19.45 19.01
N SER A 15 1.23 20.28 18.10
CA SER A 15 -0.17 20.21 17.66
C SER A 15 -0.26 19.29 16.44
N TRP A 16 -1.05 18.24 16.57
CA TRP A 16 -1.38 17.35 15.45
C TRP A 16 -2.58 17.93 14.72
N THR A 17 -2.36 18.44 13.52
CA THR A 17 -3.43 18.93 12.65
C THR A 17 -3.37 18.20 11.33
N ASP A 18 -4.42 17.45 11.02
CA ASP A 18 -4.58 16.78 9.74
C ASP A 18 -4.74 17.83 8.61
N PRO A 19 -4.12 17.64 7.43
CA PRO A 19 -4.35 18.51 6.27
C PRO A 19 -5.82 18.47 5.79
N VAL A 20 -6.52 17.35 6.00
CA VAL A 20 -7.93 17.20 5.67
C VAL A 20 -8.77 17.88 6.76
N ARG A 21 -9.38 19.01 6.38
CA ARG A 21 -10.23 19.80 7.28
C ARG A 21 -11.70 19.45 7.13
N TRP A 22 -12.37 19.43 8.27
CA TRP A 22 -13.82 19.26 8.37
C TRP A 22 -14.50 20.62 8.57
N ALA A 23 -15.60 20.84 7.86
CA ALA A 23 -16.35 22.10 7.89
C ALA A 23 -17.67 21.90 8.63
N ARG A 24 -17.95 22.80 9.59
CA ARG A 24 -19.26 22.88 10.24
C ARG A 24 -20.28 23.50 9.27
N VAL A 25 -21.43 22.86 9.10
CA VAL A 25 -22.55 23.36 8.29
C VAL A 25 -23.73 23.79 9.16
N PRO A 26 -24.58 24.74 8.72
CA PRO A 26 -25.59 25.35 9.59
C PRO A 26 -26.88 24.52 9.76
N SER A 27 -27.06 23.42 9.02
CA SER A 27 -28.24 22.57 9.17
C SER A 27 -27.94 21.11 8.84
N ALA A 28 -28.71 20.20 9.44
CA ALA A 28 -28.62 18.76 9.19
C ALA A 28 -28.83 18.38 7.71
N ALA A 29 -29.67 19.14 6.99
CA ALA A 29 -29.92 18.92 5.57
C ALA A 29 -28.68 19.17 4.68
N LEU A 30 -27.66 19.85 5.19
CA LEU A 30 -26.41 20.14 4.50
C LEU A 30 -25.26 19.22 4.94
N GLU A 31 -25.52 18.28 5.86
CA GLU A 31 -24.53 17.33 6.32
C GLU A 31 -24.13 16.37 5.21
N ASP A 32 -22.83 16.18 5.05
CA ASP A 32 -22.23 15.27 4.10
C ASP A 32 -20.85 14.86 4.60
N LEU A 33 -20.83 13.77 5.37
CA LEU A 33 -19.59 13.26 5.98
C LEU A 33 -18.56 12.85 4.93
N SER A 34 -19.00 12.44 3.72
CA SER A 34 -18.09 12.10 2.61
C SER A 34 -17.36 13.30 2.03
N ARG A 35 -17.92 14.51 2.23
CA ARG A 35 -17.31 15.80 1.87
C ARG A 35 -16.78 16.55 3.08
N HIS A 36 -16.61 15.86 4.20
CA HIS A 36 -16.15 16.41 5.48
C HIS A 36 -17.01 17.58 5.98
N ARG A 37 -18.32 17.54 5.72
CA ARG A 37 -19.30 18.54 6.18
C ARG A 37 -20.13 17.97 7.30
N VAL A 38 -20.02 18.53 8.50
CA VAL A 38 -20.73 18.03 9.69
C VAL A 38 -21.68 19.09 10.19
N PHE A 39 -22.94 18.70 10.38
CA PHE A 39 -23.86 19.54 11.12
C PHE A 39 -23.55 19.40 12.61
N ALA A 40 -23.23 20.53 13.23
CA ALA A 40 -23.06 20.63 14.67
C ALA A 40 -23.66 21.96 15.12
N PRO A 41 -24.72 21.98 15.94
CA PRO A 41 -25.22 23.23 16.50
C PRO A 41 -24.14 23.92 17.34
N ASP A 42 -24.25 25.22 17.57
CA ASP A 42 -23.22 25.98 18.32
C ASP A 42 -23.02 25.45 19.75
N THR A 43 -24.03 24.82 20.33
CA THR A 43 -23.97 24.13 21.62
C THR A 43 -23.17 22.83 21.59
N ASP A 44 -23.00 22.24 20.41
CA ASP A 44 -22.19 21.04 20.19
C ASP A 44 -20.76 21.46 19.81
N VAL A 45 -19.90 21.51 20.82
CA VAL A 45 -18.48 21.87 20.65
C VAL A 45 -17.70 20.69 20.06
N HIS A 46 -18.17 19.45 20.28
CA HIS A 46 -17.46 18.22 19.95
C HIS A 46 -18.31 17.33 19.04
N ALA A 47 -18.40 17.71 17.77
CA ALA A 47 -19.17 16.96 16.78
C ALA A 47 -18.73 15.49 16.61
N ASN A 48 -17.51 15.15 17.04
CA ASN A 48 -16.97 13.79 17.07
C ASN A 48 -17.50 12.92 18.23
N GLU A 49 -18.30 13.47 19.15
CA GLU A 49 -19.05 12.65 20.11
C GLU A 49 -20.14 11.81 19.43
N ARG A 50 -20.57 12.24 18.23
CA ARG A 50 -21.43 11.45 17.35
C ARG A 50 -20.63 10.29 16.73
N PRO A 51 -21.03 9.02 16.94
CA PRO A 51 -20.28 7.87 16.45
C PRO A 51 -20.03 7.90 14.94
N GLU A 52 -21.02 8.30 14.14
CA GLU A 52 -20.92 8.37 12.69
C GLU A 52 -19.88 9.40 12.21
N VAL A 53 -19.73 10.51 12.94
CA VAL A 53 -18.73 11.54 12.63
C VAL A 53 -17.34 11.04 13.03
N ALA A 54 -17.22 10.39 14.19
CA ALA A 54 -15.98 9.77 14.64
C ALA A 54 -15.51 8.68 13.68
N GLU A 55 -16.40 7.82 13.21
CA GLU A 55 -16.09 6.76 12.24
C GLU A 55 -15.63 7.34 10.91
N ALA A 56 -16.30 8.36 10.39
CA ALA A 56 -15.92 9.00 9.14
C ALA A 56 -14.56 9.72 9.25
N ALA A 57 -14.29 10.41 10.36
CA ALA A 57 -12.99 11.02 10.62
C ALA A 57 -11.87 9.98 10.80
N GLN A 58 -12.14 8.86 11.47
CA GLN A 58 -11.19 7.76 11.60
C GLN A 58 -10.90 7.10 10.24
N ALA A 59 -11.90 6.95 9.37
CA ALA A 59 -11.71 6.38 8.04
C ALA A 59 -10.76 7.24 7.19
N VAL A 60 -10.96 8.56 7.19
CA VAL A 60 -10.04 9.52 6.54
C VAL A 60 -8.63 9.39 7.10
N TRP A 61 -8.49 9.35 8.43
CA TRP A 61 -7.18 9.20 9.06
C TRP A 61 -6.49 7.91 8.62
N ARG A 62 -7.19 6.76 8.66
CA ARG A 62 -6.62 5.48 8.22
C ARG A 62 -6.20 5.52 6.76
N GLN A 63 -7.01 6.09 5.89
CA GLN A 63 -6.68 6.22 4.48
C GLN A 63 -5.41 7.03 4.25
N GLU A 64 -5.27 8.19 4.90
CA GLU A 64 -4.11 9.06 4.71
C GLU A 64 -2.83 8.51 5.37
N HIS A 65 -2.96 7.71 6.43
CA HIS A 65 -1.84 7.34 7.30
C HIS A 65 -1.45 5.87 7.27
N LEU A 66 -2.40 4.96 7.02
CA LEU A 66 -2.17 3.52 7.00
C LEU A 66 -2.11 2.98 5.58
N ASP A 67 -2.99 3.40 4.65
CA ASP A 67 -2.96 2.89 3.27
C ASP A 67 -1.56 3.02 2.62
N PRO A 68 -0.80 4.12 2.78
CA PRO A 68 0.54 4.20 2.22
C PRO A 68 1.52 3.16 2.79
N LEU A 69 1.39 2.82 4.08
CA LEU A 69 2.20 1.77 4.70
C LEU A 69 1.81 0.39 4.18
N ASP A 70 0.50 0.16 4.03
CA ASP A 70 -0.04 -1.09 3.51
C ASP A 70 0.39 -1.32 2.05
N ILE A 71 0.42 -0.27 1.21
CA ILE A 71 0.89 -0.36 -0.18
C ILE A 71 2.39 -0.64 -0.27
N ASP A 72 3.22 -0.02 0.57
CA ASP A 72 4.67 -0.30 0.59
C ASP A 72 4.96 -1.75 1.06
N ASP A 73 4.21 -2.24 2.04
CA ASP A 73 4.26 -3.64 2.48
C ASP A 73 3.78 -4.59 1.38
N GLU A 74 2.70 -4.25 0.66
CA GLU A 74 2.19 -5.02 -0.49
C GLU A 74 3.23 -5.11 -1.61
N ILE A 75 3.85 -3.98 -1.98
CA ILE A 75 4.90 -3.92 -3.01
C ILE A 75 6.10 -4.77 -2.59
N ARG A 76 6.54 -4.67 -1.33
CA ARG A 76 7.66 -5.47 -0.82
C ARG A 76 7.31 -6.95 -0.83
N SER A 77 6.12 -7.33 -0.37
CA SER A 77 5.64 -8.71 -0.43
C SER A 77 5.62 -9.26 -1.86
N ALA A 78 5.12 -8.48 -2.83
CA ALA A 78 5.13 -8.86 -4.24
C ALA A 78 6.55 -8.99 -4.81
N ALA A 79 7.46 -8.10 -4.43
CA ALA A 79 8.86 -8.17 -4.83
C ALA A 79 9.55 -9.41 -4.27
N ASP A 80 9.26 -9.78 -3.02
CA ASP A 80 9.78 -10.96 -2.34
C ASP A 80 9.26 -12.24 -3.01
N ALA A 81 7.95 -12.31 -3.26
CA ALA A 81 7.32 -13.42 -3.97
C ALA A 81 7.93 -13.62 -5.37
N ARG A 82 8.23 -12.53 -6.10
CA ARG A 82 8.91 -12.61 -7.40
C ARG A 82 10.32 -13.19 -7.25
N ARG A 83 11.11 -12.71 -6.28
CA ARG A 83 12.48 -13.23 -6.04
C ARG A 83 12.47 -14.72 -5.70
N ASP A 84 11.53 -15.15 -4.88
CA ASP A 84 11.35 -16.56 -4.54
C ASP A 84 10.94 -17.41 -5.74
N ALA A 85 10.03 -16.90 -6.57
CA ALA A 85 9.62 -17.58 -7.80
C ALA A 85 10.79 -17.72 -8.79
N ASP A 86 11.59 -16.67 -8.97
CA ASP A 86 12.79 -16.71 -9.81
C ASP A 86 13.83 -17.71 -9.27
N ALA A 87 14.07 -17.75 -7.95
CA ALA A 87 14.99 -18.71 -7.33
C ALA A 87 14.51 -20.16 -7.52
N ARG A 88 13.20 -20.41 -7.39
CA ARG A 88 12.60 -21.72 -7.65
C ARG A 88 12.73 -22.13 -9.12
N LEU A 89 12.56 -21.18 -10.05
CA LEU A 89 12.75 -21.42 -11.48
C LEU A 89 14.21 -21.78 -11.79
N ASP A 90 15.17 -21.02 -11.28
CA ASP A 90 16.60 -21.30 -11.46
C ASP A 90 16.97 -22.69 -10.91
N ALA A 91 16.46 -23.07 -9.73
CA ALA A 91 16.67 -24.39 -9.16
C ALA A 91 16.04 -25.52 -10.00
N ALA A 92 14.85 -25.30 -10.56
CA ALA A 92 14.17 -26.25 -11.44
C ALA A 92 14.93 -26.44 -12.75
N VAL A 93 15.45 -25.36 -13.35
CA VAL A 93 16.31 -25.42 -14.54
C VAL A 93 17.58 -26.19 -14.24
N ALA A 94 18.23 -25.94 -13.10
CA ALA A 94 19.41 -26.69 -12.70
C ALA A 94 19.14 -28.18 -12.53
N LYS A 95 18.02 -28.54 -11.92
CA LYS A 95 17.58 -29.93 -11.85
C LYS A 95 17.34 -30.53 -13.24
N ALA A 96 16.67 -29.81 -14.13
CA ALA A 96 16.40 -30.27 -15.51
C ALA A 96 17.70 -30.51 -16.30
N ARG A 97 18.68 -29.61 -16.17
CA ARG A 97 20.00 -29.76 -16.80
C ARG A 97 20.77 -30.96 -16.27
N ARG A 98 20.76 -31.20 -14.96
CA ARG A 98 21.34 -32.42 -14.36
C ARG A 98 20.69 -33.71 -14.87
N LEU A 99 19.40 -33.65 -15.21
CA LEU A 99 18.66 -34.77 -15.82
C LEU A 99 18.84 -34.86 -17.34
N GLY A 100 19.72 -34.04 -17.94
CA GLY A 100 20.05 -34.10 -19.37
C GLY A 100 19.05 -33.43 -20.31
N ARG A 101 18.05 -32.69 -19.80
CA ARG A 101 17.09 -31.94 -20.63
C ARG A 101 17.81 -30.91 -21.49
N SER A 102 17.44 -30.78 -22.77
CA SER A 102 18.05 -29.79 -23.66
C SER A 102 17.61 -28.37 -23.32
N TRP A 103 18.40 -27.36 -23.74
CA TRP A 103 17.98 -25.96 -23.64
C TRP A 103 16.71 -25.65 -24.44
N ALA A 104 16.41 -26.43 -25.48
CA ALA A 104 15.19 -26.26 -26.26
C ALA A 104 13.97 -26.71 -25.45
N ASP A 105 14.05 -27.86 -24.77
CA ASP A 105 12.97 -28.37 -23.92
C ASP A 105 12.74 -27.46 -22.71
N ILE A 106 13.83 -26.97 -22.10
CA ILE A 106 13.76 -26.04 -20.97
C ILE A 106 13.16 -24.70 -21.42
N GLY A 107 13.59 -24.17 -22.57
CA GLY A 107 13.01 -22.95 -23.14
C GLY A 107 11.51 -23.11 -23.41
N ALA A 108 11.11 -24.20 -24.06
CA ALA A 108 9.70 -24.49 -24.33
C ALA A 108 8.87 -24.59 -23.03
N ALA A 109 9.39 -25.26 -21.99
CA ALA A 109 8.72 -25.35 -20.70
C ALA A 109 8.61 -24.00 -19.98
N ALA A 110 9.58 -23.10 -20.18
CA ALA A 110 9.58 -21.75 -19.62
C ALA A 110 8.89 -20.69 -20.52
N GLY A 111 8.31 -21.11 -21.65
CA GLY A 111 7.63 -20.20 -22.59
C GLY A 111 8.57 -19.26 -23.36
N MET A 112 9.83 -19.66 -23.60
CA MET A 112 10.83 -18.85 -24.29
C MET A 112 11.64 -19.65 -25.33
N THR A 113 12.41 -18.94 -26.15
CA THR A 113 13.26 -19.60 -27.14
C THR A 113 14.43 -20.35 -26.49
N ARG A 114 14.97 -21.35 -27.19
CA ARG A 114 16.20 -22.06 -26.81
C ARG A 114 17.35 -21.08 -26.53
N GLN A 115 17.52 -20.07 -27.37
CA GLN A 115 18.61 -19.11 -27.26
C GLN A 115 18.45 -18.27 -25.98
N SER A 116 17.25 -17.74 -25.73
CA SER A 116 16.94 -16.97 -24.51
C SER A 116 17.16 -17.80 -23.24
N ALA A 117 16.76 -19.07 -23.26
CA ALA A 117 17.00 -19.97 -22.13
C ALA A 117 18.50 -20.21 -21.89
N ASN A 118 19.26 -20.49 -22.95
CA ASN A 118 20.70 -20.69 -22.85
C ASN A 118 21.40 -19.42 -22.33
N GLU A 119 21.13 -18.25 -22.90
CA GLU A 119 21.73 -16.99 -22.45
C GLU A 119 21.42 -16.68 -20.99
N ARG A 120 20.20 -16.96 -20.53
CA ARG A 120 19.78 -16.71 -19.14
C ARG A 120 20.49 -17.62 -18.13
N TRP A 121 20.63 -18.91 -18.45
CA TRP A 121 20.99 -19.93 -17.45
C TRP A 121 22.34 -20.61 -17.63
N LYS A 122 23.02 -20.48 -18.79
CA LYS A 122 24.28 -21.18 -19.06
C LYS A 122 25.39 -20.94 -18.01
N ASP A 123 25.41 -19.76 -17.40
CA ASP A 123 26.44 -19.37 -16.43
C ASP A 123 25.96 -19.50 -14.96
N ARG A 124 24.68 -19.87 -14.76
CA ARG A 124 24.04 -20.01 -13.44
C ARG A 124 23.88 -21.48 -13.01
N VAL A 125 24.04 -22.40 -13.95
CA VAL A 125 23.60 -23.80 -13.86
C VAL A 125 24.72 -24.77 -14.20
#